data_AF-A0A4Q9Q3P9-F1
#
_entry.id   AF-A0A4Q9Q3P9-F1
#
_cell.length_a   1.000
_cell.length_b   1.000
_cell.length_c   1.000
_cell.angle_alpha   90.00
_cell.angle_beta   90.00
_cell.angle_gamma   90.00
#
_symmetry.space_group_name_H-M   'P 1'
#
loop_
_entity.id
_entity.type
_entity.pdbx_description
1 polymer ?
#
loop_
_entity_poly.entity_id
_entity_poly.type
_entity_poly.pdbx_seq_one_letter_code
_entity_poly.pdbx_strand_id
1 'polypeptide(L)'
;PIEIEEHFIDALSDDFRSLRSCSLTCQSWLPRSRLHLLRRIRIQTRTALDSVLEFLERHPHTRSLIRSVAMAPGPMERTRLFEVYPVTLLRELPNLCRWEIRAPTLDKKSGPQKLAFHKTVLAHFRYSPITEFHISFVSFTSHAEFIRLLMSLPSLRVLEYHDI
;
A
#
# COMPACT_ATOMS: atom_id res chain seq x y z
N PRO A 1 29.94 7.18 11.46
CA PRO A 1 29.99 5.78 10.97
C PRO A 1 28.75 5.49 10.14
N ILE A 2 28.88 4.74 9.05
CA ILE A 2 27.77 4.52 8.10
C ILE A 2 26.60 3.76 8.76
N GLU A 3 26.90 2.88 9.71
CA GLU A 3 25.92 2.08 10.45
C GLU A 3 25.00 2.96 11.30
N ILE A 4 25.54 4.02 11.89
CA ILE A 4 24.76 4.98 12.70
C ILE A 4 23.87 5.83 11.79
N GLU A 5 24.40 6.29 10.65
CA GLU A 5 23.62 7.04 9.66
C GLU A 5 22.47 6.21 9.10
N GLU A 6 22.72 4.96 8.73
CA GLU A 6 21.67 4.04 8.26
C GLU A 6 20.63 3.74 9.33
N HIS A 7 21.03 3.66 10.61
CA HIS A 7 20.10 3.47 11.71
C HIS A 7 19.11 4.64 11.86
N PHE A 8 19.58 5.89 11.70
CA PHE A 8 18.68 7.05 11.66
C PHE A 8 17.69 6.98 10.50
N ILE A 9 18.14 6.58 9.32
CA ILE A 9 17.28 6.44 8.13
C ILE A 9 16.26 5.30 8.35
N ASP A 10 16.66 4.20 8.99
CA ASP A 10 15.78 3.09 9.33
C ASP A 10 14.64 3.50 10.26
N ALA A 11 14.93 4.36 11.24
CA ALA A 11 13.93 4.91 12.14
C ALA A 11 12.88 5.78 11.41
N LEU A 12 13.22 6.30 10.24
CA LEU A 12 12.32 7.09 9.39
C LEU A 12 11.55 6.26 8.35
N SER A 13 11.62 4.92 8.40
CA SER A 13 11.05 4.04 7.37
C SER A 13 9.54 4.19 7.14
N ASP A 14 8.79 4.72 8.12
CA ASP A 14 7.36 5.05 8.01
C ASP A 14 7.09 6.49 7.50
N ASP A 15 8.08 7.39 7.52
CA ASP A 15 7.93 8.79 7.10
C ASP A 15 8.51 9.04 5.70
N PHE A 16 7.64 8.92 4.70
CA PHE A 16 7.98 9.17 3.30
C PHE A 16 8.58 10.56 3.04
N ARG A 17 8.10 11.61 3.74
CA ARG A 17 8.57 12.99 3.50
C ARG A 17 9.99 13.13 4.02
N SER A 18 10.25 12.65 5.22
CA SER A 18 11.59 12.67 5.81
C SER A 18 12.58 11.84 5.00
N LEU A 19 12.21 10.61 4.58
CA LEU A 19 13.05 9.78 3.71
C LEU A 19 13.39 10.46 2.38
N ARG A 20 12.43 11.18 1.77
CA ARG A 20 12.68 11.95 0.56
C ARG A 20 13.70 13.05 0.82
N SER A 21 13.57 13.80 1.91
CA SER A 21 14.56 14.82 2.30
C SER A 21 15.94 14.20 2.55
N CYS A 22 16.02 13.07 3.26
CA CYS A 22 17.27 12.33 3.49
C CYS A 22 17.94 11.93 2.18
N SER A 23 17.18 11.44 1.20
CA SER A 23 17.71 11.05 -0.11
C SER A 23 18.34 12.21 -0.89
N LEU A 24 17.98 13.46 -0.56
CA LEU A 24 18.48 14.67 -1.22
C LEU A 24 19.59 15.37 -0.43
N THR A 25 19.92 14.91 0.78
CA THR A 25 20.87 15.59 1.68
C THR A 25 22.31 15.33 1.28
N CYS A 26 22.69 14.06 1.08
CA CYS A 26 24.06 13.66 0.70
C CYS A 26 24.07 12.32 -0.03
N GLN A 27 25.20 11.98 -0.68
CA GLN A 27 25.34 10.73 -1.42
C GLN A 27 25.36 9.48 -0.53
N SER A 28 25.84 9.58 0.72
CA SER A 28 25.88 8.43 1.65
C SER A 28 24.48 7.98 2.09
N TRP A 29 23.53 8.91 2.21
CA TRP A 29 22.16 8.60 2.65
C TRP A 29 21.25 8.12 1.52
N LEU A 30 21.64 8.38 0.27
CA LEU A 30 20.85 8.07 -0.91
C LEU A 30 20.48 6.59 -1.03
N PRO A 31 21.40 5.60 -0.87
CA PRO A 31 21.06 4.19 -1.07
C PRO A 31 20.02 3.70 -0.06
N ARG A 32 20.24 3.98 1.24
CA ARG A 32 19.34 3.54 2.32
C ARG A 32 17.99 4.23 2.25
N SER A 33 17.96 5.53 1.94
CA SER A 33 16.72 6.28 1.77
C SER A 33 15.90 5.75 0.60
N ARG A 34 16.53 5.52 -0.57
CA ARG A 34 15.86 4.95 -1.75
C ARG A 34 15.32 3.55 -1.49
N LEU A 35 16.05 2.72 -0.74
CA LEU A 35 15.57 1.40 -0.34
C LEU A 35 14.24 1.51 0.40
N HIS A 36 14.12 2.38 1.41
CA HIS A 36 12.87 2.55 2.16
C HIS A 36 11.77 3.21 1.33
N LEU A 37 12.09 4.18 0.48
CA LEU A 37 11.13 4.78 -0.44
C LEU A 37 10.52 3.74 -1.40
N LEU A 38 11.32 2.77 -1.86
CA LEU A 38 10.84 1.69 -2.74
C LEU A 38 10.03 0.62 -1.99
N ARG A 39 10.16 0.49 -0.66
CA ARG A 39 9.38 -0.49 0.13
C ARG A 39 7.88 -0.17 0.15
N ARG A 40 7.50 1.07 -0.14
CA ARG A 40 6.13 1.57 -0.10
C ARG A 40 5.74 2.21 -1.42
N ILE A 41 4.74 1.65 -2.08
CA ILE A 41 4.14 2.26 -3.27
C ILE A 41 2.71 2.71 -2.98
N ARG A 42 2.31 3.81 -3.64
CA ARG A 42 0.96 4.35 -3.55
C ARG A 42 0.32 4.35 -4.94
N ILE A 43 -0.83 3.70 -5.07
CA ILE A 43 -1.58 3.60 -6.32
C ILE A 43 -2.89 4.40 -6.19
N GLN A 44 -3.05 5.40 -7.04
CA GLN A 44 -4.22 6.30 -7.03
C GLN A 44 -5.06 6.25 -8.31
N THR A 45 -4.43 5.85 -9.42
CA THR A 45 -5.03 5.83 -10.75
C THR A 45 -4.59 4.60 -11.53
N ARG A 46 -5.28 4.31 -12.64
CA ARG A 46 -4.87 3.28 -13.59
C ARG A 46 -3.49 3.52 -14.15
N THR A 47 -3.26 4.76 -14.59
CA THR A 47 -1.98 5.17 -15.16
C THR A 47 -0.84 4.96 -14.17
N ALA A 48 -1.06 5.24 -12.87
CA ALA A 48 -0.06 4.97 -11.84
C ALA A 48 0.20 3.47 -11.66
N LEU A 49 -0.85 2.62 -11.70
CA LEU A 49 -0.66 1.17 -11.68
C LEU A 49 0.14 0.71 -12.89
N ASP A 50 -0.26 1.11 -14.10
CA ASP A 50 0.40 0.70 -15.34
C ASP A 50 1.87 1.12 -15.34
N SER A 51 2.20 2.34 -14.89
CA SER A 51 3.59 2.79 -14.73
C SER A 51 4.37 1.97 -13.70
N VAL A 52 3.74 1.56 -12.60
CA VAL A 52 4.40 0.67 -11.63
C VAL A 52 4.64 -0.71 -12.25
N LEU A 53 3.66 -1.29 -12.95
CA LEU A 53 3.83 -2.59 -13.60
C LEU A 53 4.95 -2.55 -14.65
N GLU A 54 4.98 -1.52 -15.50
CA GLU A 54 6.06 -1.30 -16.46
C GLU A 54 7.42 -1.14 -15.77
N PHE A 55 7.48 -0.44 -14.63
CA PHE A 55 8.69 -0.33 -13.83
C PHE A 55 9.15 -1.70 -13.28
N LEU A 56 8.22 -2.52 -12.78
CA LEU A 56 8.50 -3.86 -12.25
C LEU A 56 8.90 -4.88 -13.34
N GLU A 57 8.43 -4.68 -14.56
CA GLU A 57 8.86 -5.44 -15.74
C GLU A 57 10.30 -5.08 -16.12
N ARG A 58 10.63 -3.79 -16.14
CA ARG A 58 11.99 -3.32 -16.45
C ARG A 58 13.00 -3.62 -15.34
N HIS A 59 12.55 -3.72 -14.09
CA HIS A 59 13.41 -3.95 -12.91
C HIS A 59 12.89 -5.07 -12.01
N PRO A 60 12.96 -6.35 -12.44
CA PRO A 60 12.34 -7.47 -11.71
C PRO A 60 12.81 -7.63 -10.25
N HIS A 61 14.06 -7.25 -9.96
CA HIS A 61 14.65 -7.30 -8.62
C HIS A 61 13.94 -6.38 -7.60
N THR A 62 13.20 -5.37 -8.06
CA THR A 62 12.47 -4.44 -7.19
C THR A 62 11.18 -5.03 -6.61
N ARG A 63 10.63 -6.08 -7.22
CA ARG A 63 9.40 -6.76 -6.79
C ARG A 63 9.49 -7.26 -5.34
N SER A 64 10.65 -7.79 -4.95
CA SER A 64 10.91 -8.29 -3.61
C SER A 64 11.20 -7.19 -2.58
N LEU A 65 11.51 -5.98 -3.04
CA LEU A 65 11.77 -4.83 -2.17
C LEU A 65 10.47 -4.17 -1.70
N ILE A 66 9.43 -4.19 -2.53
CA ILE A 66 8.13 -3.62 -2.17
C ILE A 66 7.46 -4.53 -1.14
N ARG A 67 7.15 -3.95 0.02
CA ARG A 67 6.51 -4.65 1.15
C ARG A 67 5.17 -4.07 1.54
N SER A 68 4.83 -2.90 1.01
CA SER A 68 3.64 -2.17 1.37
C SER A 68 3.02 -1.49 0.15
N VAL A 69 1.71 -1.66 0.01
CA VAL A 69 0.89 -1.02 -1.02
C VAL A 69 -0.19 -0.20 -0.35
N ALA A 70 -0.25 1.09 -0.67
CA ALA A 70 -1.35 1.97 -0.31
C ALA A 70 -2.22 2.26 -1.52
N MET A 71 -3.50 1.89 -1.44
CA MET A 71 -4.50 2.21 -2.46
C MET A 71 -5.38 3.36 -2.01
N ALA A 72 -5.43 4.39 -2.87
CA ALA A 72 -6.19 5.61 -2.60
C ALA A 72 -6.83 6.15 -3.89
N PRO A 73 -7.92 5.51 -4.35
CA PRO A 73 -8.54 5.82 -5.65
C PRO A 73 -9.02 7.25 -5.69
N GLY A 74 -8.77 7.93 -6.80
CA GLY A 74 -9.59 9.08 -7.18
C GLY A 74 -11.06 8.66 -7.42
N PRO A 75 -12.01 9.61 -7.43
CA PRO A 75 -13.42 9.32 -7.63
C PRO A 75 -13.77 8.47 -8.86
N MET A 76 -13.00 8.59 -9.94
CA MET A 76 -13.26 7.90 -11.21
C MET A 76 -12.72 6.46 -11.27
N GLU A 77 -11.77 6.07 -10.42
CA GLU A 77 -11.13 4.74 -10.46
C GLU A 77 -11.64 3.79 -9.36
N ARG A 78 -12.69 4.20 -8.64
CA ARG A 78 -13.22 3.53 -7.44
C ARG A 78 -13.60 2.07 -7.70
N THR A 79 -14.36 1.79 -8.75
CA THR A 79 -14.85 0.42 -9.03
C THR A 79 -13.69 -0.54 -9.32
N ARG A 80 -12.67 -0.08 -10.04
CA ARG A 80 -11.55 -0.91 -10.50
C ARG A 80 -10.56 -1.25 -9.39
N LEU A 81 -10.41 -0.39 -8.38
CA LEU A 81 -9.57 -0.69 -7.23
C LEU A 81 -10.05 -1.86 -6.38
N PHE A 82 -11.32 -2.24 -6.47
CA PHE A 82 -11.88 -3.34 -5.68
C PHE A 82 -12.13 -4.61 -6.50
N GLU A 83 -11.74 -4.59 -7.78
CA GLU A 83 -11.92 -5.69 -8.72
C GLU A 83 -10.58 -6.19 -9.27
N VAL A 84 -9.81 -5.34 -9.95
CA VAL A 84 -8.67 -5.77 -10.77
C VAL A 84 -7.33 -5.46 -10.12
N TYR A 85 -7.16 -4.26 -9.60
CA TYR A 85 -5.83 -3.79 -9.16
C TYR A 85 -5.26 -4.62 -8.00
N PRO A 86 -6.08 -5.03 -7.00
CA PRO A 86 -5.56 -5.81 -5.91
C PRO A 86 -4.94 -7.12 -6.37
N VAL A 87 -5.62 -7.81 -7.29
CA VAL A 87 -5.20 -9.11 -7.80
C VAL A 87 -3.87 -9.01 -8.52
N THR A 88 -3.71 -8.01 -9.40
CA THR A 88 -2.45 -7.80 -10.11
C THR A 88 -1.30 -7.54 -9.15
N LEU A 89 -1.48 -6.64 -8.17
CA LEU A 89 -0.43 -6.30 -7.21
C LEU A 89 -0.05 -7.47 -6.30
N LEU A 90 -1.03 -8.24 -5.83
CA LEU A 90 -0.78 -9.45 -5.03
C LEU A 90 0.03 -10.50 -5.79
N ARG A 91 -0.11 -10.56 -7.11
CA ARG A 91 0.64 -11.49 -7.97
C ARG A 91 2.07 -10.99 -8.27
N GLU A 92 2.25 -9.70 -8.51
CA GLU A 92 3.55 -9.15 -8.89
C GLU A 92 4.49 -8.92 -7.68
N LEU A 93 3.96 -8.85 -6.46
CA LEU A 93 4.68 -8.43 -5.26
C LEU A 93 4.78 -9.57 -4.22
N PRO A 94 5.83 -10.42 -4.30
CA PRO A 94 5.91 -11.64 -3.48
C PRO A 94 6.11 -11.38 -1.98
N ASN A 95 6.65 -10.22 -1.60
CA ASN A 95 6.97 -9.86 -0.20
C ASN A 95 5.98 -8.86 0.39
N LEU A 96 4.79 -8.74 -0.18
CA LEU A 96 3.78 -7.78 0.25
C LEU A 96 3.18 -8.18 1.60
N CYS A 97 3.60 -7.51 2.67
CA CYS A 97 3.13 -7.79 4.03
C CYS A 97 2.15 -6.74 4.57
N ARG A 98 2.19 -5.51 4.03
CA ARG A 98 1.31 -4.42 4.44
C ARG A 98 0.39 -4.00 3.31
N TRP A 99 -0.90 -3.95 3.60
CA TRP A 99 -1.90 -3.42 2.71
C TRP A 99 -2.62 -2.24 3.35
N GLU A 100 -2.77 -1.17 2.59
CA GLU A 100 -3.40 0.03 3.09
C GLU A 100 -4.46 0.54 2.13
N ILE A 101 -5.60 0.95 2.69
CA ILE A 101 -6.69 1.56 1.94
C ILE A 101 -7.03 2.90 2.55
N ARG A 102 -6.92 3.95 1.75
CA ARG A 102 -7.23 5.32 2.15
C ARG A 102 -8.29 5.90 1.23
N ALA A 103 -9.31 6.57 1.78
CA ALA A 103 -10.19 7.35 0.93
C ALA A 103 -9.45 8.58 0.35
N PRO A 104 -9.85 9.07 -0.83
CA PRO A 104 -9.33 10.32 -1.36
C PRO A 104 -9.68 11.47 -0.40
N THR A 105 -8.67 12.14 0.13
CA THR A 105 -8.79 13.27 1.09
C THR A 105 -9.39 14.54 0.48
N LEU A 106 -9.69 14.54 -0.82
CA LEU A 106 -9.96 15.75 -1.60
C LEU A 106 -11.42 16.22 -1.55
N ASP A 107 -12.35 15.42 -1.03
CA ASP A 107 -13.77 15.75 -1.16
C ASP A 107 -14.50 15.64 0.18
N LYS A 108 -14.35 16.67 1.03
CA LYS A 108 -15.08 16.83 2.30
C LYS A 108 -16.62 16.81 2.11
N LYS A 109 -17.12 16.95 0.88
CA LYS A 109 -18.55 16.91 0.55
C LYS A 109 -19.04 15.49 0.28
N SER A 110 -18.15 14.59 -0.15
CA SER A 110 -18.50 13.18 -0.28
C SER A 110 -18.32 12.51 1.07
N GLY A 111 -19.41 12.01 1.67
CA GLY A 111 -19.36 11.25 2.91
C GLY A 111 -18.42 10.03 2.83
N PRO A 112 -18.18 9.33 3.96
CA PRO A 112 -17.24 8.21 4.00
C PRO A 112 -17.57 7.19 2.91
N GLN A 113 -16.55 6.82 2.14
CA GLN A 113 -16.68 5.90 1.02
C GLN A 113 -17.15 4.55 1.54
N LYS A 114 -18.20 3.96 0.95
CA LYS A 114 -18.65 2.61 1.27
C LYS A 114 -17.90 1.59 0.42
N LEU A 115 -17.09 0.75 1.06
CA LEU A 115 -16.37 -0.33 0.39
C LEU A 115 -17.16 -1.63 0.30
N ALA A 116 -16.92 -2.32 -0.80
CA ALA A 116 -17.18 -3.73 -1.00
C ALA A 116 -16.05 -4.31 -1.84
N PHE A 117 -15.60 -5.53 -1.54
CA PHE A 117 -14.57 -6.22 -2.31
C PHE A 117 -15.18 -7.25 -3.23
N HIS A 118 -14.66 -7.36 -4.44
CA HIS A 118 -15.04 -8.47 -5.29
C HIS A 118 -14.55 -9.80 -4.68
N LYS A 119 -15.33 -10.87 -4.85
CA LYS A 119 -15.01 -12.21 -4.30
C LYS A 119 -13.63 -12.70 -4.74
N THR A 120 -13.22 -12.38 -5.96
CA THR A 120 -11.89 -12.73 -6.49
C THR A 120 -10.77 -12.07 -5.68
N VAL A 121 -10.92 -10.82 -5.27
CA VAL A 121 -9.91 -10.12 -4.45
C VAL A 121 -9.78 -10.78 -3.09
N LEU A 122 -10.92 -11.07 -2.43
CA LEU A 122 -10.94 -11.80 -1.16
C LEU A 122 -10.27 -13.19 -1.29
N ALA A 123 -10.49 -13.89 -2.40
CA ALA A 123 -9.84 -15.18 -2.63
C ALA A 123 -8.31 -15.06 -2.77
N HIS A 124 -7.79 -14.00 -3.37
CA HIS A 124 -6.34 -13.78 -3.47
C HIS A 124 -5.74 -13.35 -2.13
N PHE A 125 -6.45 -12.54 -1.35
CA PHE A 125 -6.01 -12.18 0.00
C PHE A 125 -5.80 -13.41 0.90
N ARG A 126 -6.62 -14.46 0.71
CA ARG A 126 -6.52 -15.70 1.50
C ARG A 126 -5.15 -16.37 1.39
N TYR A 127 -4.47 -16.23 0.26
CA TYR A 127 -3.17 -16.83 0.01
C TYR A 127 -2.03 -15.80 0.07
N SER A 128 -2.32 -14.55 0.45
CA SER A 128 -1.33 -13.49 0.53
C SER A 128 -0.56 -13.54 1.86
N PRO A 129 0.72 -13.09 1.88
CA PRO A 129 1.50 -12.97 3.10
C PRO A 129 1.18 -11.68 3.88
N ILE A 130 0.01 -11.06 3.64
CA ILE A 130 -0.36 -9.80 4.31
C ILE A 130 -0.59 -10.04 5.80
N THR A 131 0.19 -9.35 6.61
CA THR A 131 0.14 -9.38 8.08
C THR A 131 -0.37 -8.08 8.67
N GLU A 132 -0.34 -6.99 7.91
CA GLU A 132 -0.71 -5.65 8.37
C GLU A 132 -1.74 -5.04 7.42
N PHE A 133 -2.90 -4.65 7.95
CA PHE A 133 -3.96 -4.03 7.18
C PHE A 133 -4.35 -2.69 7.79
N HIS A 134 -4.18 -1.62 7.03
CA HIS A 134 -4.39 -0.25 7.49
C HIS A 134 -5.56 0.36 6.71
N ILE A 135 -6.51 0.94 7.43
CA ILE A 135 -7.71 1.55 6.85
C ILE A 135 -7.77 2.99 7.36
N SER A 136 -7.96 3.94 6.45
CA SER A 136 -8.11 5.35 6.84
C SER A 136 -9.20 6.04 6.03
N PHE A 137 -10.11 6.74 6.69
CA PHE A 137 -11.19 7.53 6.06
C PHE A 137 -12.21 6.71 5.25
N VAL A 138 -12.38 5.44 5.60
CA VAL A 138 -13.17 4.51 4.80
C VAL A 138 -14.21 3.79 5.65
N SER A 139 -15.41 3.67 5.10
CA SER A 139 -16.51 2.89 5.67
C SER A 139 -16.79 1.64 4.85
N PHE A 140 -17.41 0.63 5.46
CA PHE A 140 -17.86 -0.56 4.75
C PHE A 140 -19.37 -0.44 4.49
N THR A 141 -19.83 -1.01 3.37
CA THR A 141 -21.27 -1.08 3.07
C THR A 141 -22.07 -1.78 4.16
N SER A 142 -21.46 -2.75 4.85
CA SER A 142 -22.01 -3.44 6.01
C SER A 142 -20.90 -4.00 6.91
N HIS A 143 -21.23 -4.29 8.17
CA HIS A 143 -20.35 -5.04 9.06
C HIS A 143 -19.95 -6.41 8.46
N ALA A 144 -20.88 -7.06 7.76
CA ALA A 144 -20.61 -8.36 7.13
C ALA A 144 -19.49 -8.28 6.07
N GLU A 145 -19.42 -7.20 5.30
CA GLU A 145 -18.34 -7.00 4.32
C GLU A 145 -17.00 -6.78 4.99
N PHE A 146 -16.96 -6.03 6.09
CA PHE A 146 -15.75 -5.89 6.89
C PHE A 146 -15.27 -7.23 7.46
N ILE A 147 -16.19 -8.00 8.06
CA ILE A 147 -15.86 -9.34 8.57
C ILE A 147 -15.39 -10.27 7.46
N ARG A 148 -16.02 -10.26 6.27
CA ARG A 148 -15.58 -11.05 5.11
C ARG A 148 -14.16 -10.69 4.67
N LEU A 149 -13.82 -9.42 4.67
CA LEU A 149 -12.47 -8.95 4.40
C LEU A 149 -11.47 -9.49 5.43
N LEU A 150 -11.76 -9.35 6.72
CA LEU A 150 -10.87 -9.85 7.79
C LEU A 150 -10.68 -11.38 7.69
N MET A 151 -11.77 -12.12 7.45
CA MET A 151 -11.73 -13.57 7.24
C MET A 151 -10.99 -13.99 5.96
N SER A 152 -10.76 -13.05 5.04
CA SER A 152 -9.96 -13.28 3.84
C SER A 152 -8.46 -13.07 4.05
N LEU A 153 -8.03 -12.59 5.22
CA LEU A 153 -6.63 -12.32 5.54
C LEU A 153 -6.19 -13.21 6.72
N PRO A 154 -5.96 -14.51 6.50
CA PRO A 154 -5.70 -15.46 7.60
C PRO A 154 -4.38 -15.18 8.34
N SER A 155 -3.43 -14.50 7.71
CA SER A 155 -2.13 -14.15 8.28
C SER A 155 -2.14 -12.79 9.00
N LEU A 156 -3.29 -12.11 9.07
CA LEU A 156 -3.40 -10.77 9.65
C LEU A 156 -3.03 -10.76 11.13
N ARG A 157 -2.12 -9.86 11.50
CA ARG A 157 -1.64 -9.65 12.88
C ARG A 157 -1.93 -8.24 13.39
N VAL A 158 -1.87 -7.26 12.49
CA VAL A 158 -2.08 -5.85 12.80
C VAL A 158 -3.22 -5.33 11.94
N LEU A 159 -4.22 -4.77 12.60
CA LEU A 159 -5.31 -4.06 11.97
C LEU A 159 -5.35 -2.65 12.55
N GLU A 160 -5.10 -1.64 11.72
CA GLU A 160 -5.16 -0.24 12.10
C GLU A 160 -6.32 0.46 11.41
N TYR A 161 -7.11 1.20 12.18
CA TYR A 161 -8.24 1.97 11.70
C TYR A 161 -8.10 3.43 12.14
N HIS A 162 -8.03 4.34 11.16
CA HIS A 162 -7.85 5.78 11.41
C HIS A 162 -9.07 6.57 10.90
N ASP A 163 -9.81 7.15 11.84
CA ASP A 163 -10.91 8.10 11.64
C ASP A 163 -10.51 9.45 12.28
N ILE A 164 -9.92 10.39 11.52
CA ILE A 164 -9.67 11.77 12.02
C ILE A 164 -9.96 12.81 10.95
#